data_AF-A0A5R9FH95-F1
#
_entry.id   AF-A0A5R9FH95-F1
#
_cell.length_a   1.000
_cell.length_b   1.000
_cell.length_c   1.000
_cell.angle_alpha   90.00
_cell.angle_beta   90.00
_cell.angle_gamma   90.00
#
_symmetry.space_group_name_H-M   'P 1'
#
loop_
_entity.id
_entity.type
_entity.pdbx_description
1 polymer ?
#
loop_
_entity_poly.entity_id
_entity_poly.type
_entity_poly.pdbx_seq_one_letter_code
_entity_poly.pdbx_strand_id
1 'polypeptide(L)'
;MSDAQIGRRALLRGAGGLAALAALPSLSACGTGSSRTAGGSGGKGGKTVVVRDSGGSYGAALQKAIYTPFTQETGISVKVLNLDDAPLLAQIKQGRPQCDLINNAMMSHYKYVAQDALETLDLDRVKSVKSAKIPDNQITEHAVGSSFYGQCIAYRTDAFGGKKPESWADFWDT
;
A
#
# COMPACT_ATOMS: atom_id res chain seq x y z
N MET A 1 17.42 40.72 27.44
CA MET A 1 18.05 40.24 26.21
C MET A 1 17.02 39.36 25.53
N SER A 2 16.30 39.91 24.55
CA SER A 2 15.20 39.21 23.87
C SER A 2 15.62 39.01 22.43
N ASP A 3 15.88 37.75 22.06
CA ASP A 3 16.23 37.35 20.70
C ASP A 3 15.05 37.51 19.75
N ALA A 4 15.29 38.22 18.65
CA ALA A 4 14.33 38.38 17.56
C ALA A 4 14.26 37.08 16.75
N GLN A 5 13.13 36.37 16.86
CA GLN A 5 12.81 35.24 15.99
C GLN A 5 12.62 35.72 14.54
N ILE A 6 13.52 35.30 13.64
CA ILE A 6 13.35 35.48 12.20
C ILE A 6 12.20 34.59 11.72
N GLY A 7 11.05 35.21 11.45
CA GLY A 7 9.83 34.52 11.03
C GLY A 7 9.91 33.98 9.60
N ARG A 8 9.48 32.73 9.43
CA ARG A 8 9.34 32.00 8.14
C ARG A 8 8.55 32.75 7.05
N ARG A 9 7.85 33.83 7.38
CA ARG A 9 7.09 34.67 6.43
C ARG A 9 7.95 35.67 5.64
N ALA A 10 9.19 35.96 6.05
CA ALA A 10 10.10 36.84 5.31
C ALA A 10 10.71 36.13 4.08
N LEU A 11 10.86 34.81 4.14
CA LEU A 11 11.48 34.02 3.05
C LEU A 11 10.55 33.85 1.83
N LEU A 12 9.23 33.99 2.00
CA LEU A 12 8.24 33.77 0.95
C LEU A 12 7.86 35.04 0.16
N ARG A 13 8.48 36.19 0.44
CA ARG A 13 8.21 37.47 -0.26
C ARG A 13 9.31 37.90 -1.24
N GLY A 14 10.36 37.11 -1.43
CA GLY A 14 11.57 37.54 -2.13
C GLY A 14 11.78 37.07 -3.59
N ALA A 15 10.92 36.20 -4.15
CA ALA A 15 11.15 35.65 -5.50
C ALA A 15 9.88 35.75 -6.35
N GLY A 16 9.71 36.87 -7.06
CA GLY A 16 8.60 37.03 -8.00
C GLY A 16 8.58 38.42 -8.62
N GLY A 17 9.51 38.68 -9.54
CA GLY A 17 9.60 39.94 -10.29
C GLY A 17 10.09 39.74 -11.73
N LEU A 18 9.11 39.69 -12.65
CA LEU A 18 9.10 40.24 -14.02
C LEU A 18 10.07 39.71 -15.10
N ALA A 19 9.48 39.02 -16.10
CA ALA A 19 9.57 39.43 -17.50
C ALA A 19 8.34 38.92 -18.28
N ALA A 20 7.69 39.82 -19.01
CA ALA A 20 6.42 39.64 -19.73
C ALA A 20 6.64 39.61 -21.26
N LEU A 21 5.53 39.32 -21.98
CA LEU A 21 5.26 39.50 -23.43
C LEU A 21 5.58 38.28 -24.32
N ALA A 22 4.75 37.80 -25.25
CA ALA A 22 3.43 38.20 -25.74
C ALA A 22 2.84 37.07 -26.66
N ALA A 23 1.58 37.26 -27.05
CA ALA A 23 0.85 36.72 -28.21
C ALA A 23 -0.01 35.44 -28.06
N LEU A 24 -1.32 35.67 -28.02
CA LEU A 24 -2.39 34.74 -28.46
C LEU A 24 -2.46 34.74 -30.00
N PRO A 25 -2.95 33.66 -30.65
CA PRO A 25 -4.37 33.69 -31.07
C PRO A 25 -5.13 32.34 -31.00
N SER A 26 -6.37 32.45 -30.54
CA SER A 26 -7.63 31.91 -31.11
C SER A 26 -7.85 30.41 -31.41
N LEU A 27 -8.97 29.93 -30.85
CA LEU A 27 -10.06 29.11 -31.46
C LEU A 27 -9.98 27.56 -31.45
N SER A 28 -11.07 27.02 -30.88
CA SER A 28 -11.83 25.84 -31.32
C SER A 28 -11.20 24.44 -31.25
N ALA A 29 -11.72 23.60 -30.36
CA ALA A 29 -12.46 22.40 -30.75
C ALA A 29 -13.11 21.70 -29.53
N CYS A 30 -14.43 21.74 -29.46
CA CYS A 30 -15.19 20.63 -28.87
C CYS A 30 -14.98 19.41 -29.78
N GLY A 31 -14.59 18.26 -29.23
CA GLY A 31 -14.47 17.05 -30.05
C GLY A 31 -13.92 15.83 -29.34
N THR A 32 -14.85 15.00 -28.87
CA THR A 32 -14.75 13.53 -28.70
C THR A 32 -13.76 12.97 -27.68
N GLY A 33 -14.29 12.12 -26.80
CA GLY A 33 -13.56 11.45 -25.73
C GLY A 33 -12.29 10.78 -26.22
N SER A 34 -11.21 11.04 -25.51
CA SER A 34 -10.01 10.22 -25.57
C SER A 34 -10.30 8.90 -24.87
N SER A 35 -11.01 8.00 -25.56
CA SER A 35 -10.83 6.58 -25.34
C SER A 35 -9.34 6.33 -25.59
N ARG A 36 -8.61 5.96 -24.53
CA ARG A 36 -7.26 5.43 -24.66
C ARG A 36 -7.38 4.18 -25.53
N THR A 37 -7.13 4.32 -26.83
CA THR A 37 -6.72 3.21 -27.66
C THR A 37 -5.51 2.61 -26.97
N ALA A 38 -5.68 1.40 -26.46
CA ALA A 38 -4.61 0.55 -25.99
C ALA A 38 -3.72 0.23 -27.19
N GLY A 39 -2.85 1.18 -27.54
CA GLY A 39 -1.74 0.97 -28.46
C GLY A 39 -0.80 -0.02 -27.80
N GLY A 40 -1.01 -1.29 -28.09
CA GLY A 40 -0.10 -2.38 -27.75
C GLY A 40 1.26 -2.11 -28.39
N SER A 41 2.15 -1.47 -27.63
CA SER A 41 3.57 -1.52 -27.93
C SER A 41 4.06 -2.92 -27.54
N GLY A 42 4.27 -3.75 -28.57
CA GLY A 42 4.87 -5.08 -28.47
C GLY A 42 6.35 -5.02 -28.11
N GLY A 43 6.69 -4.44 -26.97
CA GLY A 43 7.94 -4.73 -26.28
C GLY A 43 7.77 -6.01 -25.48
N LYS A 44 8.74 -6.92 -25.50
CA LYS A 44 8.86 -8.01 -24.51
C LYS A 44 9.19 -7.42 -23.13
N GLY A 45 8.33 -6.55 -22.60
CA GLY A 45 8.37 -6.10 -21.22
C GLY A 45 7.83 -7.22 -20.35
N GLY A 46 8.66 -7.77 -19.46
CA GLY A 46 8.21 -8.76 -18.49
C GLY A 46 6.99 -8.25 -17.72
N LYS A 47 6.00 -9.12 -17.50
CA LYS A 47 4.85 -8.80 -16.66
C LYS A 47 5.33 -8.57 -15.23
N THR A 48 4.78 -7.56 -14.57
CA THR A 48 5.07 -7.27 -13.16
C THR A 48 3.77 -7.23 -12.39
N VAL A 49 3.77 -7.82 -11.19
CA VAL A 49 2.73 -7.62 -10.18
C VAL A 49 3.35 -6.83 -9.03
N VAL A 50 2.63 -5.80 -8.59
CA VAL A 50 3.08 -4.87 -7.57
C VAL A 50 2.31 -5.15 -6.27
N VAL A 51 3.03 -5.60 -5.25
CA VAL A 51 2.45 -6.04 -3.97
C VAL A 51 2.79 -5.05 -2.87
N ARG A 52 1.77 -4.61 -2.12
CA ARG A 52 1.97 -3.91 -0.85
C ARG A 52 2.15 -4.91 0.28
N ASP A 53 3.24 -4.78 1.02
CA ASP A 53 3.56 -5.58 2.21
C ASP A 53 4.13 -4.68 3.34
N SER A 54 4.05 -5.15 4.58
CA SER A 54 4.60 -4.49 5.77
C SER A 54 6.14 -4.50 5.83
N GLY A 55 6.80 -5.38 5.07
CA GLY A 55 8.26 -5.47 5.00
C GLY A 55 8.90 -6.13 6.23
N GLY A 56 10.14 -5.72 6.55
CA GLY A 56 10.90 -6.30 7.65
C GLY A 56 11.24 -7.78 7.45
N SER A 57 11.41 -8.52 8.56
CA SER A 57 11.69 -9.95 8.53
C SER A 57 10.55 -10.77 7.90
N TYR A 58 9.31 -10.31 8.06
CA TYR A 58 8.14 -10.92 7.45
C TYR A 58 8.18 -10.79 5.91
N GLY A 59 8.43 -9.59 5.40
CA GLY A 59 8.60 -9.38 3.96
C GLY A 59 9.75 -10.17 3.35
N ALA A 60 10.87 -10.31 4.08
CA ALA A 60 11.97 -11.18 3.65
C ALA A 60 11.55 -12.67 3.59
N ALA A 61 10.72 -13.13 4.53
CA ALA A 61 10.16 -14.48 4.51
C ALA A 61 9.22 -14.68 3.31
N LEU A 62 8.35 -13.72 3.00
CA LEU A 62 7.48 -13.75 1.82
C LEU A 62 8.28 -13.72 0.52
N GLN A 63 9.34 -12.92 0.45
CA GLN A 63 10.22 -12.88 -0.71
C GLN A 63 10.84 -14.26 -1.00
N LYS A 64 11.30 -14.94 0.05
CA LYS A 64 11.93 -16.27 -0.08
C LYS A 64 10.90 -17.37 -0.38
N ALA A 65 9.77 -17.38 0.32
CA ALA A 65 8.82 -18.47 0.28
C ALA A 65 7.79 -18.37 -0.85
N ILE A 66 7.43 -17.14 -1.26
CA ILE A 66 6.32 -16.90 -2.18
C ILE A 66 6.79 -16.17 -3.44
N TYR A 67 7.37 -14.97 -3.31
CA TYR A 67 7.58 -14.09 -4.46
C TYR A 67 8.68 -14.59 -5.40
N THR A 68 9.81 -15.05 -4.85
CA THR A 68 10.91 -15.58 -5.68
C THR A 68 10.50 -16.87 -6.41
N PRO A 69 9.90 -17.88 -5.73
CA PRO A 69 9.39 -19.06 -6.43
C PRO A 69 8.33 -18.72 -7.49
N PHE A 70 7.39 -17.82 -7.19
CA PHE A 70 6.38 -17.37 -8.15
C PHE A 70 7.02 -16.75 -9.40
N THR A 71 8.00 -15.87 -9.25
CA THR A 71 8.71 -15.29 -10.39
C THR A 71 9.48 -16.34 -11.19
N GLN A 72 10.12 -17.31 -10.52
CA GLN A 72 10.83 -18.40 -11.19
C GLN A 72 9.89 -19.30 -12.01
N GLU A 73 8.71 -19.62 -11.47
CA GLU A 73 7.74 -20.50 -12.11
C GLU A 73 7.00 -19.82 -13.27
N THR A 74 6.67 -18.53 -13.12
CA THR A 74 5.77 -17.83 -14.04
C THR A 74 6.47 -16.85 -14.98
N GLY A 75 7.70 -16.45 -14.65
CA GLY A 75 8.40 -15.34 -15.31
C GLY A 75 7.82 -13.96 -14.99
N ILE A 76 6.83 -13.85 -14.10
CA ILE A 76 6.22 -12.58 -13.69
C ILE A 76 7.03 -12.00 -12.53
N SER A 77 7.53 -10.78 -12.69
CA SER A 77 8.28 -10.09 -11.63
C SER A 77 7.36 -9.64 -10.51
N VAL A 78 7.79 -9.78 -9.25
CA VAL A 78 7.08 -9.21 -8.10
C VAL A 78 7.84 -7.99 -7.62
N LYS A 79 7.18 -6.82 -7.63
CA LYS A 79 7.69 -5.60 -7.02
C LYS A 79 6.98 -5.36 -5.70
N VAL A 80 7.73 -5.23 -4.61
CA VAL A 80 7.16 -4.95 -3.29
C VAL A 80 7.25 -3.47 -2.97
N LEU A 81 6.17 -2.89 -2.46
CA LEU A 81 6.16 -1.57 -1.82
C LEU A 81 5.77 -1.67 -0.35
N ASN A 82 6.37 -0.80 0.44
CA ASN A 82 5.96 -0.55 1.81
C ASN A 82 5.32 0.84 1.87
N LEU A 83 3.98 0.86 1.92
CA LEU A 83 3.19 2.08 1.96
C LEU A 83 2.10 1.94 3.02
N ASP A 84 1.88 3.00 3.79
CA ASP A 84 0.82 3.04 4.79
C ASP A 84 -0.58 3.03 4.15
N ASP A 85 -1.58 2.60 4.91
CA ASP A 85 -2.93 2.39 4.39
C ASP A 85 -3.60 3.70 3.92
N ALA A 86 -3.40 4.80 4.65
CA ALA A 86 -4.01 6.09 4.32
C ALA A 86 -3.57 6.65 2.96
N PRO A 87 -2.26 6.77 2.65
CA PRO A 87 -1.83 7.23 1.33
C PRO A 87 -2.22 6.24 0.21
N LEU A 88 -2.21 4.92 0.47
CA LEU A 88 -2.66 3.94 -0.51
C LEU A 88 -4.15 4.11 -0.86
N LEU A 89 -5.02 4.23 0.16
CA LEU A 89 -6.44 4.48 -0.03
C LEU A 89 -6.69 5.76 -0.82
N ALA A 90 -5.94 6.83 -0.53
CA ALA A 90 -6.06 8.08 -1.27
C ALA A 90 -5.70 7.92 -2.75
N GLN A 91 -4.67 7.13 -3.08
CA GLN A 91 -4.27 6.84 -4.45
C GLN A 91 -5.31 5.98 -5.20
N ILE A 92 -5.90 4.99 -4.52
CA ILE A 92 -7.01 4.18 -5.06
C ILE A 92 -8.19 5.10 -5.43
N LYS A 93 -8.61 5.97 -4.51
CA LYS A 93 -9.72 6.92 -4.74
C LYS A 93 -9.45 7.94 -5.86
N GLN A 94 -8.18 8.22 -6.13
CA GLN A 94 -7.78 9.08 -7.25
C GLN A 94 -7.70 8.32 -8.59
N GLY A 95 -8.05 7.03 -8.62
CA GLY A 95 -7.99 6.19 -9.82
C GLY A 95 -6.56 5.87 -10.26
N ARG A 96 -5.58 5.94 -9.34
CA ARG A 96 -4.16 5.72 -9.64
C ARG A 96 -3.47 4.85 -8.57
N PRO A 97 -4.00 3.65 -8.29
CA PRO A 97 -3.39 2.75 -7.32
C PRO A 97 -1.94 2.44 -7.71
N GLN A 98 -1.06 2.35 -6.71
CA GLN A 98 0.36 2.03 -6.92
C GLN A 98 0.65 0.54 -6.75
N CYS A 99 -0.34 -0.26 -6.36
CA CYS A 99 -0.21 -1.71 -6.19
C CYS A 99 -1.39 -2.45 -6.80
N ASP A 100 -1.14 -3.69 -7.20
CA ASP A 100 -2.13 -4.63 -7.73
C ASP A 100 -2.69 -5.54 -6.62
N LEU A 101 -1.88 -5.82 -5.59
CA LEU A 101 -2.25 -6.69 -4.47
C LEU A 101 -1.84 -6.07 -3.13
N ILE A 102 -2.73 -6.16 -2.14
CA ILE A 102 -2.49 -5.68 -0.78
C ILE A 102 -2.36 -6.88 0.15
N ASN A 103 -1.19 -7.06 0.75
CA ASN A 103 -0.97 -7.96 1.89
C ASN A 103 -1.08 -7.14 3.18
N ASN A 104 -2.15 -7.37 3.95
CA ASN A 104 -2.41 -6.69 5.21
C ASN A 104 -3.25 -7.55 6.17
N ALA A 105 -3.52 -7.02 7.36
CA ALA A 105 -4.38 -7.65 8.33
C ALA A 105 -5.87 -7.52 7.94
N MET A 106 -6.69 -8.51 8.31
CA MET A 106 -8.14 -8.50 8.09
C MET A 106 -8.83 -7.23 8.62
N MET A 107 -8.35 -6.66 9.73
CA MET A 107 -8.88 -5.40 10.26
C MET A 107 -8.63 -4.20 9.32
N SER A 108 -7.50 -4.16 8.62
CA SER A 108 -7.25 -3.15 7.59
C SER A 108 -8.10 -3.43 6.35
N HIS A 109 -8.24 -4.69 5.95
CA HIS A 109 -9.08 -5.10 4.82
C HIS A 109 -10.52 -4.55 4.93
N TYR A 110 -11.18 -4.72 6.08
CA TYR A 110 -12.55 -4.21 6.28
C TYR A 110 -12.68 -2.69 6.11
N LYS A 111 -11.60 -1.93 6.40
CA LYS A 111 -11.59 -0.48 6.16
C LYS A 111 -11.58 -0.15 4.68
N TYR A 112 -10.88 -0.92 3.84
CA TYR A 112 -10.89 -0.72 2.39
C TYR A 112 -12.25 -1.10 1.79
N VAL A 113 -12.86 -2.20 2.24
CA VAL A 113 -14.22 -2.61 1.80
C VAL A 113 -15.25 -1.52 2.13
N ALA A 114 -15.21 -0.96 3.34
CA ALA A 114 -16.10 0.13 3.75
C ALA A 114 -15.90 1.44 2.95
N GLN A 115 -14.86 1.51 2.12
CA GLN A 115 -14.52 2.66 1.29
C GLN A 115 -14.65 2.37 -0.21
N ASP A 116 -15.22 1.21 -0.58
CA ASP A 116 -15.36 0.75 -1.96
C ASP A 116 -14.03 0.78 -2.75
N ALA A 117 -12.96 0.34 -2.09
CA ALA A 117 -11.59 0.50 -2.56
C ALA A 117 -10.94 -0.80 -3.07
N LEU A 118 -11.70 -1.90 -3.17
CA LEU A 118 -11.20 -3.21 -3.58
C LEU A 118 -12.08 -3.80 -4.69
N GLU A 119 -11.47 -4.49 -5.63
CA GLU A 119 -12.20 -5.28 -6.62
C GLU A 119 -12.77 -6.56 -5.99
N THR A 120 -13.89 -7.05 -6.51
CA THR A 120 -14.40 -8.40 -6.19
C THR A 120 -13.46 -9.45 -6.78
N LEU A 121 -13.11 -10.46 -5.98
CA LEU A 121 -12.26 -11.56 -6.41
C LEU A 121 -13.06 -12.58 -7.21
N ASP A 122 -12.52 -12.98 -8.35
CA ASP A 122 -12.95 -14.19 -9.06
C ASP A 122 -12.31 -15.42 -8.40
N LEU A 123 -12.97 -15.95 -7.35
CA LEU A 123 -12.48 -17.08 -6.57
C LEU A 123 -12.37 -18.38 -7.38
N ASP A 124 -13.11 -18.52 -8.48
CA ASP A 124 -13.02 -19.71 -9.34
C ASP A 124 -11.70 -19.76 -10.12
N ARG A 125 -11.09 -18.60 -10.38
CA ARG A 125 -9.73 -18.53 -10.96
C ARG A 125 -8.64 -18.90 -9.95
N VAL A 126 -8.90 -18.76 -8.64
CA VAL A 126 -7.95 -19.10 -7.58
C VAL A 126 -8.18 -20.54 -7.11
N LYS A 127 -7.89 -21.50 -7.98
CA LYS A 127 -8.18 -22.94 -7.76
C LYS A 127 -7.62 -23.49 -6.45
N SER A 128 -6.49 -22.95 -5.97
CA SER A 128 -5.86 -23.37 -4.72
C SER A 128 -6.70 -23.07 -3.48
N VAL A 129 -7.61 -22.09 -3.51
CA VAL A 129 -8.47 -21.76 -2.36
C VAL A 129 -9.29 -22.99 -1.93
N LYS A 130 -9.79 -23.76 -2.90
CA LYS A 130 -10.60 -24.96 -2.65
C LYS A 130 -9.81 -26.08 -1.96
N SER A 131 -8.51 -26.18 -2.21
CA SER A 131 -7.64 -27.22 -1.60
C SER A 131 -6.87 -26.73 -0.36
N ALA A 132 -6.76 -25.42 -0.14
CA ALA A 132 -5.96 -24.81 0.92
C ALA A 132 -6.56 -24.97 2.33
N LYS A 133 -7.78 -25.47 2.46
CA LYS A 133 -8.48 -25.68 3.76
C LYS A 133 -8.48 -24.42 4.64
N ILE A 134 -8.60 -23.26 4.01
CA ILE A 134 -8.71 -21.97 4.69
C ILE A 134 -10.09 -21.94 5.38
N PRO A 135 -10.20 -21.54 6.66
CA PRO A 135 -11.50 -21.42 7.32
C PRO A 135 -12.41 -20.46 6.55
N ASP A 136 -13.68 -20.81 6.37
CA ASP A 136 -14.63 -20.05 5.53
C ASP A 136 -14.73 -18.57 5.92
N ASN A 137 -14.62 -18.26 7.22
CA ASN A 137 -14.65 -16.88 7.72
C ASN A 137 -13.37 -16.06 7.42
N GLN A 138 -12.35 -16.68 6.80
CA GLN A 138 -11.14 -16.02 6.31
C GLN A 138 -11.16 -15.84 4.79
N ILE A 139 -12.25 -16.20 4.12
CA ILE A 139 -12.47 -15.93 2.70
C ILE A 139 -13.61 -14.93 2.61
N THR A 140 -13.38 -13.81 1.93
CA THR A 140 -14.39 -12.77 1.68
C THR A 140 -14.55 -12.58 0.19
N GLU A 141 -15.53 -11.76 -0.20
CA GLU A 141 -15.68 -11.33 -1.60
C GLU A 141 -14.43 -10.62 -2.14
N HIS A 142 -13.62 -10.00 -1.28
CA HIS A 142 -12.51 -9.12 -1.66
C HIS A 142 -11.14 -9.60 -1.16
N ALA A 143 -11.05 -10.68 -0.38
CA ALA A 143 -9.79 -11.17 0.16
C ALA A 143 -9.79 -12.68 0.45
N VAL A 144 -8.59 -13.26 0.47
CA VAL A 144 -8.31 -14.63 0.91
C VAL A 144 -7.23 -14.57 1.99
N GLY A 145 -7.52 -15.10 3.17
CA GLY A 145 -6.56 -15.19 4.27
C GLY A 145 -5.35 -16.06 3.92
N SER A 146 -4.15 -15.55 4.15
CA SER A 146 -2.88 -16.20 3.79
C SER A 146 -2.02 -16.63 4.99
N SER A 147 -2.25 -16.03 6.16
CA SER A 147 -1.50 -16.32 7.39
C SER A 147 -2.26 -15.87 8.64
N PHE A 148 -1.86 -16.40 9.79
CA PHE A 148 -2.30 -15.94 11.11
C PHE A 148 -1.10 -15.35 11.86
N TYR A 149 -1.33 -14.28 12.61
CA TYR A 149 -0.33 -13.67 13.47
C TYR A 149 -0.92 -13.31 14.83
N GLY A 150 -0.07 -13.24 15.84
CA GLY A 150 -0.43 -12.79 17.19
C GLY A 150 0.17 -11.43 17.50
N GLN A 151 -0.62 -10.55 18.13
CA GLN A 151 -0.10 -9.38 18.82
C GLN A 151 0.02 -9.73 20.30
N CYS A 152 1.24 -9.68 20.83
CA CYS A 152 1.56 -10.11 22.18
C CYS A 152 2.25 -8.98 22.95
N ILE A 153 2.17 -9.05 24.29
CA ILE A 153 3.02 -8.23 25.16
C ILE A 153 4.46 -8.71 25.01
N ALA A 154 5.36 -7.79 24.73
CA ALA A 154 6.80 -8.00 24.75
C ALA A 154 7.44 -7.03 25.74
N TYR A 155 8.44 -7.50 26.49
CA TYR A 155 9.14 -6.71 27.48
C TYR A 155 10.63 -7.09 27.50
N ARG A 156 11.46 -6.18 27.99
CA ARG A 156 12.88 -6.44 28.23
C ARG A 156 13.07 -7.27 29.49
N THR A 157 13.68 -8.44 29.37
CA THR A 157 13.90 -9.36 30.51
C THR A 157 14.92 -8.84 31.54
N ASP A 158 15.72 -7.84 31.17
CA ASP A 158 16.77 -7.25 32.00
C ASP A 158 16.39 -5.89 32.63
N ALA A 159 15.23 -5.33 32.28
CA ALA A 159 14.86 -3.97 32.67
C ALA A 159 14.08 -3.87 33.99
N PHE A 160 13.51 -4.98 34.47
CA PHE A 160 12.46 -4.94 35.51
C PHE A 160 12.82 -5.70 36.80
N GLY A 161 14.10 -6.04 37.02
CA GLY A 161 14.55 -6.67 38.28
C GLY A 161 13.81 -7.97 38.63
N GLY A 162 13.42 -8.75 37.60
CA GLY A 162 12.63 -9.98 37.76
C GLY A 162 11.11 -9.80 37.72
N LYS A 163 10.59 -8.56 37.77
CA LYS A 163 9.17 -8.29 37.49
C LYS A 163 8.89 -8.46 35.99
N LYS A 164 7.73 -9.00 35.64
CA LYS A 164 7.31 -9.18 34.25
C LYS A 164 5.80 -8.95 34.16
N PRO A 165 5.31 -8.32 33.08
CA PRO A 165 3.88 -8.24 32.84
C PRO A 165 3.35 -9.62 32.45
N GLU A 166 2.40 -10.16 33.22
CA GLU A 166 1.68 -11.40 32.91
C GLU A 166 0.27 -11.13 32.37
N SER A 167 -0.21 -9.89 32.52
CA SER A 167 -1.51 -9.44 32.05
C SER A 167 -1.44 -8.08 31.34
N TRP A 168 -2.51 -7.72 30.62
CA TRP A 168 -2.67 -6.36 30.10
C TRP A 168 -2.78 -5.31 31.20
N ALA A 169 -3.30 -5.67 32.39
CA ALA A 169 -3.32 -4.76 33.52
C ALA A 169 -1.90 -4.44 33.98
N ASP A 170 -1.05 -5.45 34.12
CA ASP A 170 0.37 -5.29 34.51
C ASP A 170 1.14 -4.46 33.47
N PHE A 171 0.79 -4.60 32.18
CA PHE A 171 1.42 -3.82 31.11
C PHE A 171 1.07 -2.33 31.19
N TRP A 172 -0.13 -1.98 31.69
CA TRP A 172 -0.60 -0.60 31.82
C TRP A 172 -0.37 0.01 33.20
N ASP A 173 0.13 -0.77 34.16
CA ASP A 173 0.44 -0.32 35.51
C ASP A 173 1.76 0.49 35.49
N THR A 174 1.65 1.81 35.62
CA THR A 174 2.75 2.79 35.58
C THR A 174 3.42 2.98 36.93
#